data_AF-A0A209BHL0-F1
#
_entry.id   AF-A0A209BHL0-F1
#
_cell.length_a   1.000
_cell.length_b   1.000
_cell.length_c   1.000
_cell.angle_alpha   90.00
_cell.angle_beta   90.00
_cell.angle_gamma   90.00
#
_symmetry.space_group_name_H-M   'P 1'
#
loop_
_entity.id
_entity.type
_entity.pdbx_description
1 polymer ?
#
loop_
_entity_poly.entity_id
_entity_poly.type
_entity_poly.pdbx_seq_one_letter_code
_entity_poly.pdbx_strand_id
1 'polypeptide(L)'
;MASFDITSTSEPWVVFAPHGSAVVQEQLSRLEGNGGRCYSFDAHRLLSEQGIHQSFAETFRFPGYYGHNWDALVDCLDDLCGEVTGGVGVAGVIQEADRLLEADHFPLFVSVLCQGADRANSSVDLDGFPLDRPAISEHFVFEFRDFDPGKVRRRVEQRDLIVTEGDGFVAASLDPEEWH
;
A
#
# COMPACT_ATOMS: atom_id res chain seq x y z
N MET A 1 5.06 -21.18 -3.15
CA MET A 1 3.82 -20.40 -2.94
C MET A 1 4.27 -19.05 -2.43
N ALA A 2 3.76 -17.96 -3.01
CA ALA A 2 4.06 -16.63 -2.51
C ALA A 2 3.56 -16.48 -1.07
N SER A 3 4.31 -15.77 -0.23
CA SER A 3 3.97 -15.40 1.14
C SER A 3 4.27 -13.92 1.33
N PHE A 4 3.55 -13.24 2.22
CA PHE A 4 3.77 -11.83 2.52
C PHE A 4 3.89 -11.60 4.03
N ASP A 5 4.56 -10.52 4.41
CA ASP A 5 4.70 -10.06 5.80
C ASP A 5 4.63 -8.52 5.88
N ILE A 6 3.45 -8.00 6.23
CA ILE A 6 3.21 -6.54 6.35
C ILE A 6 3.88 -5.90 7.58
N THR A 7 4.63 -6.68 8.37
CA THR A 7 5.44 -6.17 9.49
C THR A 7 6.93 -6.07 9.14
N SER A 8 7.29 -6.52 7.93
CA SER A 8 8.65 -6.47 7.41
C SER A 8 8.85 -5.29 6.46
N THR A 9 10.11 -4.99 6.11
CA THR A 9 10.44 -4.02 5.07
C THR A 9 10.74 -4.69 3.73
N SER A 10 10.01 -5.77 3.43
CA SER A 10 10.23 -6.60 2.25
C SER A 10 8.95 -6.76 1.45
N GLU A 11 9.10 -6.84 0.14
CA GLU A 11 7.98 -7.01 -0.79
C GLU A 11 7.21 -8.32 -0.51
N PRO A 12 5.92 -8.39 -0.86
CA PRO A 12 5.14 -7.43 -1.65
C PRO A 12 4.62 -6.22 -0.86
N TRP A 13 4.38 -5.10 -1.56
CA TRP A 13 3.97 -3.82 -0.98
C TRP A 13 2.45 -3.66 -0.84
N VAL A 14 1.72 -4.24 -1.80
CA VAL A 14 0.26 -4.21 -1.82
C VAL A 14 -0.27 -5.64 -1.83
N VAL A 15 -1.21 -5.94 -0.94
CA VAL A 15 -1.85 -7.25 -0.82
C VAL A 15 -3.36 -7.10 -1.04
N PHE A 16 -3.93 -7.98 -1.85
CA PHE A 16 -5.37 -8.09 -2.08
C PHE A 16 -5.84 -9.41 -1.49
N ALA A 17 -6.82 -9.36 -0.60
CA ALA A 17 -7.27 -10.51 0.16
C ALA A 17 -8.79 -10.45 0.43
N PRO A 18 -9.44 -11.59 0.71
CA PRO A 18 -10.83 -11.56 1.18
C PRO A 18 -10.92 -10.86 2.53
N HIS A 19 -11.99 -10.11 2.73
CA HIS A 19 -12.31 -9.47 4.00
C HIS A 19 -12.38 -10.50 5.12
N GLY A 20 -11.72 -10.20 6.24
CA GLY A 20 -11.63 -11.12 7.38
C GLY A 20 -10.63 -12.28 7.18
N SER A 21 -9.72 -12.20 6.20
CA SER A 21 -8.61 -13.13 6.07
C SER A 21 -7.82 -13.23 7.38
N ALA A 22 -7.76 -14.43 7.97
CA ALA A 22 -7.12 -14.64 9.25
C ALA A 22 -5.63 -14.25 9.24
N VAL A 23 -4.93 -14.51 8.14
CA VAL A 23 -3.52 -14.15 7.97
C VAL A 23 -3.33 -12.63 7.98
N VAL A 24 -4.19 -11.89 7.26
CA VAL A 24 -4.15 -10.42 7.27
C VAL A 24 -4.42 -9.89 8.67
N GLN A 25 -5.47 -10.38 9.33
CA GLN A 25 -5.87 -9.92 10.67
C GLN A 25 -4.80 -10.21 11.73
N GLU A 26 -4.14 -11.37 11.65
CA GLU A 26 -3.01 -11.71 12.51
C GLU A 26 -1.85 -10.74 12.31
N GLN A 27 -1.47 -10.46 11.06
CA GLN A 27 -0.35 -9.57 10.78
C GLN A 27 -0.65 -8.10 11.14
N LEU A 28 -1.87 -7.62 10.91
CA LEU A 28 -2.32 -6.28 11.35
C LEU A 28 -2.22 -6.17 12.89
N SER A 29 -2.73 -7.19 13.60
CA SER A 29 -2.64 -7.24 15.07
C SER A 29 -1.20 -7.27 15.56
N ARG A 30 -0.31 -7.96 14.83
CA ARG A 30 1.13 -8.00 15.13
C ARG A 30 1.80 -6.65 14.89
N LEU A 31 1.47 -5.96 13.80
CA LEU A 31 1.97 -4.62 13.51
C LEU A 31 1.62 -3.65 14.65
N GLU A 32 0.36 -3.62 15.05
CA GLU A 32 -0.10 -2.77 16.15
C GLU A 32 0.52 -3.18 17.49
N GLY A 33 0.63 -4.49 17.76
CA GLY A 33 1.27 -5.03 18.95
C GLY A 33 2.75 -4.66 19.08
N ASN A 34 3.43 -4.45 17.94
CA ASN A 34 4.81 -3.96 17.88
C ASN A 34 4.92 -2.44 18.00
N GLY A 35 3.80 -1.71 18.04
CA GLY A 35 3.75 -0.24 18.12
C GLY A 35 3.52 0.48 16.79
N GLY A 36 3.34 -0.27 15.69
CA GLY A 36 2.92 0.30 14.40
C GLY A 36 1.46 0.75 14.40
N ARG A 37 0.99 1.28 13.26
CA ARG A 37 -0.36 1.82 13.11
C ARG A 37 -1.09 1.18 11.94
N CYS A 38 -2.35 0.83 12.15
CA CYS A 38 -3.24 0.42 11.06
C CYS A 38 -4.30 1.50 10.85
N TYR A 39 -4.51 1.88 9.58
CA TYR A 39 -5.51 2.88 9.20
C TYR A 39 -6.49 2.28 8.20
N SER A 40 -7.77 2.46 8.42
CA SER A 40 -8.81 1.98 7.50
C SER A 40 -9.27 3.07 6.54
N PHE A 41 -9.42 2.71 5.28
CA PHE A 41 -9.98 3.54 4.22
C PHE A 41 -11.27 2.91 3.69
N ASP A 42 -12.31 3.72 3.56
CA ASP A 42 -13.55 3.31 2.90
C ASP A 42 -13.41 3.50 1.38
N ALA A 43 -13.49 2.40 0.62
CA ALA A 43 -13.41 2.43 -0.84
C ALA A 43 -14.44 3.37 -1.49
N HIS A 44 -15.58 3.66 -0.84
CA HIS A 44 -16.54 4.65 -1.34
C HIS A 44 -15.95 6.05 -1.50
N ARG A 45 -15.01 6.41 -0.62
CA ARG A 45 -14.31 7.70 -0.70
C ARG A 45 -13.18 7.69 -1.73
N LEU A 46 -12.80 6.52 -2.24
CA LEU A 46 -11.68 6.32 -3.16
C LEU A 46 -12.12 6.13 -4.63
N LEU A 47 -13.42 6.28 -4.92
CA LEU A 47 -14.00 6.14 -6.27
C LEU A 47 -13.64 7.29 -7.23
N SER A 48 -12.87 8.27 -6.79
CA SER A 48 -12.31 9.33 -7.63
C SER A 48 -10.91 9.67 -7.16
N GLU A 49 -10.05 10.18 -8.05
CA GLU A 49 -8.69 10.62 -7.70
C GLU A 49 -8.71 11.69 -6.61
N GLN A 50 -9.61 12.67 -6.73
CA GLN A 50 -9.80 13.70 -5.70
C GLN A 50 -10.15 13.08 -4.34
N GLY A 51 -11.03 12.08 -4.34
CA GLY A 51 -11.43 11.36 -3.12
C GLY A 51 -10.28 10.58 -2.49
N ILE A 52 -9.39 10.01 -3.30
CA ILE A 52 -8.15 9.37 -2.82
C ILE A 52 -7.26 10.39 -2.14
N HIS A 53 -6.91 11.47 -2.84
CA HIS A 53 -6.04 12.52 -2.32
C HIS A 53 -6.58 13.10 -1.00
N GLN A 54 -7.88 13.38 -0.93
CA GLN A 54 -8.51 13.86 0.29
C GLN A 54 -8.43 12.83 1.42
N SER A 55 -8.78 11.57 1.15
CA SER A 55 -8.84 10.53 2.18
C SER A 55 -7.46 10.18 2.73
N PHE A 56 -6.42 10.16 1.89
CA PHE A 56 -5.05 9.93 2.31
C PHE A 56 -4.49 11.11 3.11
N ALA A 57 -4.69 12.34 2.62
CA ALA A 57 -4.22 13.53 3.33
C ALA A 57 -4.85 13.66 4.72
N GLU A 58 -6.15 13.37 4.85
CA GLU A 58 -6.84 13.38 6.15
C GLU A 58 -6.36 12.26 7.08
N THR A 59 -6.27 11.03 6.58
CA THR A 59 -5.97 9.84 7.39
C THR A 59 -4.50 9.81 7.83
N PHE A 60 -3.58 10.05 6.90
CA PHE A 60 -2.14 10.09 7.17
C PHE A 60 -1.62 11.48 7.52
N ARG A 61 -2.51 12.46 7.70
CA ARG A 61 -2.17 13.82 8.15
C ARG A 61 -1.09 14.48 7.30
N PHE A 62 -1.24 14.40 5.98
CA PHE A 62 -0.30 15.05 5.07
C PHE A 62 -0.22 16.57 5.33
N PRO A 63 0.91 17.21 4.98
CA PRO A 63 1.07 18.64 5.17
C PRO A 63 0.01 19.47 4.45
N GLY A 64 -0.33 20.64 4.98
CA GLY A 64 -1.34 21.54 4.37
C GLY A 64 -0.98 22.08 2.99
N TYR A 65 0.27 21.89 2.53
CA TYR A 65 0.74 22.22 1.18
C TYR A 65 0.76 21.00 0.23
N TYR A 66 0.11 19.90 0.61
CA TYR A 66 -0.02 18.71 -0.21
C TYR A 66 -0.54 19.02 -1.63
N GLY A 67 0.15 18.51 -2.65
CA GLY A 67 -0.05 18.89 -4.05
C GLY A 67 -1.27 18.28 -4.74
N HIS A 68 -2.00 17.37 -4.09
CA HIS A 68 -3.20 16.71 -4.62
C HIS A 68 -3.02 16.09 -6.03
N ASN A 69 -1.87 15.43 -6.24
CA ASN A 69 -1.56 14.67 -7.45
C ASN A 69 -0.78 13.40 -7.08
N TRP A 70 -0.58 12.50 -8.05
CA TRP A 70 0.02 11.19 -7.83
C TRP A 70 1.48 11.26 -7.34
N ASP A 71 2.30 12.13 -7.93
CA ASP A 71 3.69 12.31 -7.49
C ASP A 71 3.75 12.81 -6.05
N ALA A 72 2.91 13.80 -5.71
CA ALA A 72 2.81 14.29 -4.34
C ALA A 72 2.32 13.21 -3.36
N LEU A 73 1.49 12.26 -3.81
CA LEU A 73 1.08 11.11 -2.98
C LEU A 73 2.28 10.21 -2.69
N VAL A 74 3.07 9.85 -3.70
CA VAL A 74 4.32 9.07 -3.51
C VAL A 74 5.25 9.78 -2.55
N ASP A 75 5.51 11.08 -2.75
CA ASP A 75 6.41 11.87 -1.91
C ASP A 75 5.94 11.94 -0.45
N CYS A 76 4.63 11.97 -0.20
CA CYS A 76 4.11 11.96 1.17
C CYS A 76 4.13 10.56 1.82
N LEU A 77 4.03 9.50 1.02
CA LEU A 77 4.11 8.12 1.50
C LEU A 77 5.56 7.72 1.84
N ASP A 78 6.54 8.16 1.04
CA ASP A 78 7.97 7.92 1.26
C ASP A 78 8.45 8.31 2.68
N ASP A 79 7.96 9.43 3.22
CA ASP A 79 8.40 9.97 4.51
C ASP A 79 7.22 10.33 5.45
N LEU A 80 6.41 9.33 5.78
CA LEU A 80 5.40 9.47 6.82
C LEU A 80 6.03 9.71 8.19
N CYS A 81 5.51 10.71 8.91
CA CYS A 81 6.07 11.06 10.22
C CYS A 81 5.83 9.98 11.28
N GLY A 82 6.69 9.97 12.31
CA GLY A 82 6.63 8.99 13.40
C GLY A 82 5.30 8.95 14.17
N GLU A 83 4.50 10.02 14.16
CA GLU A 83 3.16 9.98 14.76
C GLU A 83 2.21 9.07 13.98
N VAL A 84 2.36 9.03 12.66
CA VAL A 84 1.55 8.22 11.74
C VAL A 84 2.04 6.78 11.70
N THR A 85 3.34 6.55 11.81
CA THR A 85 3.92 5.19 11.71
C THR A 85 4.16 4.55 13.08
N GLY A 86 4.00 5.30 14.17
CA GLY A 86 4.44 4.88 15.50
C GLY A 86 5.96 4.72 15.63
N GLY A 87 6.73 5.12 14.62
CA GLY A 87 8.16 4.86 14.51
C GLY A 87 8.51 3.39 14.20
N VAL A 88 7.53 2.57 13.84
CA VAL A 88 7.68 1.13 13.58
C VAL A 88 7.21 0.76 12.19
N GLY A 89 6.00 1.16 11.83
CA GLY A 89 5.38 0.77 10.56
C GLY A 89 3.92 1.18 10.47
N VAL A 90 3.40 1.22 9.25
CA VAL A 90 2.03 1.59 8.94
C VAL A 90 1.41 0.61 7.95
N ALA A 91 0.15 0.27 8.17
CA ALA A 91 -0.66 -0.46 7.20
C ALA A 91 -1.91 0.35 6.82
N GLY A 92 -2.10 0.59 5.53
CA GLY A 92 -3.34 1.14 4.99
C GLY A 92 -4.29 0.03 4.56
N VAL A 93 -5.46 -0.09 5.18
CA VAL A 93 -6.46 -1.13 4.91
C VAL A 93 -7.65 -0.55 4.15
N ILE A 94 -7.74 -0.82 2.86
CA ILE A 94 -8.84 -0.39 2.00
C ILE A 94 -9.97 -1.42 2.08
N GLN A 95 -11.07 -1.05 2.72
CA GLN A 95 -12.25 -1.89 2.93
C GLN A 95 -13.22 -1.78 1.74
N GLU A 96 -13.94 -2.86 1.44
CA GLU A 96 -14.87 -2.96 0.29
C GLU A 96 -14.18 -2.67 -1.05
N ALA A 97 -12.96 -3.16 -1.21
CA ALA A 97 -12.10 -2.90 -2.36
C ALA A 97 -12.68 -3.38 -3.70
N ASP A 98 -13.68 -4.28 -3.69
CA ASP A 98 -14.39 -4.75 -4.88
C ASP A 98 -14.90 -3.60 -5.73
N ARG A 99 -15.28 -2.48 -5.09
CA ARG A 99 -15.81 -1.29 -5.73
C ARG A 99 -14.79 -0.56 -6.60
N LEU A 100 -13.51 -0.73 -6.32
CA LEU A 100 -12.43 -0.06 -7.04
C LEU A 100 -12.04 -0.80 -8.31
N LEU A 101 -12.43 -2.07 -8.49
CA LEU A 101 -12.08 -2.84 -9.69
C LEU A 101 -12.57 -2.17 -10.99
N GLU A 102 -13.72 -1.51 -10.94
CA GLU A 102 -14.32 -0.82 -12.08
C GLU A 102 -13.86 0.64 -12.21
N ALA A 103 -13.08 1.17 -11.27
CA ALA A 103 -12.61 2.55 -11.32
C ALA A 103 -11.39 2.67 -12.22
N ASP A 104 -11.41 3.60 -13.19
CA ASP A 104 -10.35 3.73 -14.20
C ASP A 104 -8.95 3.92 -13.60
N HIS A 105 -8.85 4.74 -12.54
CA HIS A 105 -7.61 5.08 -11.84
C HIS A 105 -7.04 3.95 -10.96
N PHE A 106 -7.75 2.83 -10.79
CA PHE A 106 -7.35 1.79 -9.83
C PHE A 106 -5.94 1.19 -10.04
N PRO A 107 -5.49 0.85 -11.27
CA PRO A 107 -4.13 0.32 -11.46
C PRO A 107 -3.08 1.36 -11.18
N LEU A 108 -3.30 2.60 -11.61
CA LEU A 108 -2.39 3.70 -11.31
C LEU A 108 -2.31 3.92 -9.81
N PHE A 109 -3.44 3.87 -9.11
CA PHE A 109 -3.46 3.97 -7.66
C PHE A 109 -2.66 2.85 -6.99
N VAL A 110 -2.79 1.59 -7.43
CA VAL A 110 -1.96 0.49 -6.92
C VAL A 110 -0.48 0.72 -7.21
N SER A 111 -0.12 1.17 -8.41
CA SER A 111 1.28 1.50 -8.75
C SER A 111 1.85 2.58 -7.82
N VAL A 112 1.09 3.65 -7.58
CA VAL A 112 1.49 4.73 -6.67
C VAL A 112 1.68 4.24 -5.24
N LEU A 113 0.81 3.34 -4.75
CA LEU A 113 0.98 2.72 -3.43
C LEU A 113 2.24 1.85 -3.36
N CYS A 114 2.52 1.06 -4.41
CA CYS A 114 3.75 0.29 -4.50
C CYS A 114 4.98 1.22 -4.50
N GLN A 115 4.96 2.35 -5.21
CA GLN A 115 6.06 3.31 -5.23
C GLN A 115 6.31 3.97 -3.86
N GLY A 116 5.25 4.44 -3.20
CA GLY A 116 5.36 5.04 -1.87
C GLY A 116 5.91 4.05 -0.85
N ALA A 117 5.34 2.84 -0.83
CA ALA A 117 5.78 1.76 0.05
C ALA A 117 7.24 1.37 -0.25
N ASP A 118 7.64 1.15 -1.50
CA ASP A 118 9.01 0.78 -1.84
C ASP A 118 10.04 1.78 -1.27
N ARG A 119 9.80 3.08 -1.42
CA ARG A 119 10.66 4.13 -0.88
C ARG A 119 10.64 4.18 0.66
N ALA A 120 9.47 4.05 1.28
CA ALA A 120 9.34 4.04 2.73
C ALA A 120 10.08 2.85 3.38
N ASN A 121 10.00 1.68 2.74
CA ASN A 121 10.62 0.42 3.17
C ASN A 121 12.11 0.32 2.79
N SER A 122 12.63 1.21 1.96
CA SER A 122 14.05 1.24 1.58
C SER A 122 14.91 1.82 2.71
N SER A 123 16.15 1.33 2.79
CA SER A 123 17.20 1.90 3.64
C SER A 123 18.16 2.81 2.87
N VAL A 124 17.95 2.92 1.56
CA VAL A 124 18.77 3.71 0.63
C VAL A 124 17.88 4.64 -0.20
N ASP A 125 18.44 5.77 -0.64
CA ASP A 125 17.81 6.65 -1.60
C ASP A 125 17.83 6.06 -3.03
N LEU A 126 17.29 6.82 -4.00
CA LEU A 126 17.21 6.41 -5.40
C LEU A 126 18.57 6.18 -6.06
N ASP A 127 19.64 6.76 -5.52
CA ASP A 127 21.01 6.57 -6.00
C ASP A 127 21.74 5.43 -5.26
N GLY A 128 21.06 4.77 -4.30
CA GLY A 128 21.60 3.69 -3.49
C GLY A 128 22.43 4.15 -2.29
N PHE A 129 22.39 5.44 -1.92
CA PHE A 129 23.05 5.94 -0.72
C PHE A 129 22.21 5.69 0.53
N PRO A 130 22.81 5.33 1.68
CA PRO A 130 22.07 5.14 2.91
C PRO A 130 21.28 6.39 3.34
N LEU A 131 20.03 6.19 3.74
CA LEU A 131 19.18 7.23 4.31
C LEU A 131 19.54 7.48 5.78
N ASP A 132 19.35 8.73 6.25
CA ASP A 132 19.48 9.12 7.67
C ASP A 132 18.19 8.84 8.48
N ARG A 133 17.37 7.91 7.98
CA ARG A 133 16.19 7.37 8.65
C ARG A 133 16.20 5.84 8.54
N PRO A 134 15.67 5.10 9.52
CA PRO A 134 15.43 3.68 9.34
C PRO A 134 14.36 3.46 8.25
N ALA A 135 14.45 2.32 7.58
CA ALA A 135 13.34 1.79 6.79
C ALA A 135 12.12 1.57 7.70
N ILE A 136 10.95 1.98 7.24
CA ILE A 136 9.69 1.83 7.97
C ILE A 136 8.84 0.81 7.20
N SER A 137 8.26 -0.14 7.92
CA SER A 137 7.36 -1.12 7.32
C SER A 137 6.08 -0.42 6.86
N GLU A 138 5.95 -0.16 5.57
CA GLU A 138 4.76 0.46 4.97
C GLU A 138 4.10 -0.51 3.98
N HIS A 139 2.85 -0.86 4.22
CA HIS A 139 2.12 -1.82 3.40
C HIS A 139 0.66 -1.42 3.20
N PHE A 140 0.06 -1.87 2.09
CA PHE A 140 -1.36 -1.63 1.83
C PHE A 140 -2.11 -2.94 1.61
N VAL A 141 -3.30 -3.04 2.20
CA VAL A 141 -4.16 -4.21 2.09
C VAL A 141 -5.52 -3.79 1.54
N PHE A 142 -5.92 -4.38 0.42
CA PHE A 142 -7.26 -4.26 -0.14
C PHE A 142 -8.10 -5.46 0.27
N GLU A 143 -9.13 -5.22 1.08
CA GLU A 143 -10.08 -6.24 1.53
C GLU A 143 -11.32 -6.30 0.64
N PHE A 144 -11.54 -7.47 0.04
CA PHE A 144 -12.65 -7.75 -0.88
C PHE A 144 -13.75 -8.55 -0.19
N ARG A 145 -15.01 -8.17 -0.39
CA ARG A 145 -16.16 -8.99 0.02
C ARG A 145 -16.37 -10.18 -0.92
N ASP A 146 -16.16 -9.98 -2.22
CA ASP A 146 -16.25 -10.99 -3.27
C ASP A 146 -14.89 -11.11 -3.97
N PHE A 147 -13.98 -11.84 -3.32
CA PHE A 147 -12.60 -11.94 -3.78
C PHE A 147 -12.44 -12.93 -4.94
N ASP A 148 -12.13 -12.39 -6.12
CA ASP A 148 -11.74 -13.15 -7.31
C ASP A 148 -10.28 -12.81 -7.68
N PRO A 149 -9.31 -13.67 -7.32
CA PRO A 149 -7.89 -13.46 -7.60
C PRO A 149 -7.61 -13.18 -9.08
N GLY A 150 -8.33 -13.86 -9.98
CA GLY A 150 -8.14 -13.71 -11.42
C GLY A 150 -8.61 -12.36 -11.93
N LYS A 151 -9.72 -11.82 -11.41
CA LYS A 151 -10.18 -10.44 -11.74
C LYS A 151 -9.22 -9.39 -11.19
N VAL A 152 -8.82 -9.52 -9.93
CA VAL A 152 -7.87 -8.59 -9.29
C VAL A 152 -6.57 -8.55 -10.07
N ARG A 153 -5.96 -9.72 -10.33
CA ARG A 153 -4.72 -9.83 -11.08
C ARG A 153 -4.82 -9.16 -12.45
N ARG A 154 -5.83 -9.51 -13.26
CA ARG A 154 -6.01 -8.90 -14.59
C ARG A 154 -6.17 -7.39 -14.56
N ARG A 155 -6.73 -6.86 -13.47
CA ARG A 155 -6.95 -5.42 -13.32
C ARG A 155 -5.67 -4.68 -12.93
N VAL A 156 -4.81 -5.32 -12.14
CA VAL A 156 -3.59 -4.72 -11.56
C VAL A 156 -2.34 -5.02 -12.41
N GLU A 157 -2.36 -6.05 -13.26
CA GLU A 157 -1.25 -6.36 -14.16
C GLU A 157 -0.93 -5.18 -15.10
N GLN A 158 0.28 -4.66 -14.95
CA GLN A 158 0.86 -3.59 -15.76
C GLN A 158 2.38 -3.74 -15.74
N ARG A 159 3.06 -3.04 -16.65
CA ARG A 159 4.50 -3.24 -16.89
C ARG A 159 5.35 -2.98 -15.66
N ASP A 160 4.94 -1.98 -14.89
CA ASP A 160 5.72 -1.40 -13.82
C ASP A 160 5.53 -2.16 -12.49
N LEU A 161 4.73 -3.24 -12.48
CA LEU A 161 4.43 -4.07 -11.33
C LEU A 161 4.63 -5.57 -11.58
N ILE A 162 5.23 -6.24 -10.61
CA ILE A 162 5.22 -7.70 -10.50
C ILE A 162 3.99 -8.12 -9.69
N VAL A 163 3.06 -8.83 -10.32
CA VAL A 163 1.85 -9.35 -9.67
C VAL A 163 1.97 -10.85 -9.43
N THR A 164 1.86 -11.26 -8.17
CA THR A 164 1.95 -12.66 -7.75
C THR A 164 0.65 -13.15 -7.12
N GLU A 165 0.40 -14.45 -7.21
CA GLU A 165 -0.75 -15.11 -6.57
C GLU A 165 -0.24 -16.09 -5.52
N GLY A 166 -0.76 -15.97 -4.31
CA GLY A 166 -0.51 -16.87 -3.20
C GLY A 166 -1.76 -17.63 -2.78
N ASP A 167 -1.67 -18.39 -1.68
CA ASP A 167 -2.82 -19.12 -1.16
C ASP A 167 -3.81 -18.14 -0.51
N GLY A 168 -4.88 -17.81 -1.23
CA GLY A 168 -5.94 -16.91 -0.75
C GLY A 168 -5.64 -15.41 -0.86
N PHE A 169 -4.62 -15.00 -1.62
CA PHE A 169 -4.31 -13.59 -1.87
C PHE A 169 -3.66 -13.35 -3.23
N VAL A 170 -3.74 -12.10 -3.70
CA VAL A 170 -2.94 -11.56 -4.80
C VAL A 170 -2.03 -10.48 -4.20
N ALA A 171 -0.83 -10.31 -4.71
CA ALA A 171 0.07 -9.27 -4.23
C ALA A 171 0.79 -8.58 -5.38
N ALA A 172 1.18 -7.33 -5.15
CA ALA A 172 1.91 -6.50 -6.10
C ALA A 172 3.13 -5.83 -5.45
N SER A 173 4.23 -5.81 -6.20
CA SER A 173 5.44 -5.02 -5.92
C SER A 173 5.91 -4.33 -7.20
N LEU A 174 6.87 -3.42 -7.09
CA LEU A 174 7.44 -2.75 -8.27
C LEU A 174 8.24 -3.74 -9.10
N ASP A 175 8.19 -3.58 -10.43
CA ASP A 175 9.12 -4.27 -11.32
C ASP A 175 10.45 -3.50 -11.38
N PRO A 176 11.56 -4.08 -10.85
CA PRO A 176 12.86 -3.44 -10.90
C PRO A 176 13.37 -3.21 -12.34
N GLU A 177 12.89 -3.96 -13.34
CA GLU A 177 13.34 -3.81 -14.73
C GLU A 177 12.75 -2.55 -15.42
N GLU A 178 11.66 -2.00 -14.90
CA GLU A 178 11.03 -0.78 -15.44
C GLU A 178 11.28 0.46 -14.57
N TRP A 179 11.60 0.29 -13.28
CA TRP A 179 11.83 1.38 -12.33
C TRP A 179 13.29 1.64 -11.92
N HIS A 180 14.25 0.75 -12.25
CA HIS A 180 15.68 0.93 -11.94
C HIS A 180 16.57 1.18 -13.16
#